data_AF-A0A2K2AUJ9-F1
#
_entry.id   AF-A0A2K2AUJ9-F1
#
_cell.length_a   1.000
_cell.length_b   1.000
_cell.length_c   1.000
_cell.angle_alpha   90.00
_cell.angle_beta   90.00
_cell.angle_gamma   90.00
#
_symmetry.space_group_name_H-M   'P 1'
#
loop_
_entity.id
_entity.type
_entity.pdbx_description
1 polymer ?
#
loop_
_entity_poly.entity_id
_entity_poly.type
_entity_poly.pdbx_seq_one_letter_code
_entity_poly.pdbx_strand_id
1 'polypeptide(L)'
;KKKVSVLYYMNGGGFCFESAFSPLFHSHLLALVAESNVLTVSLEYELWPERPKPGTSHVKGNGSEPWLNNHTDFSRFFMGGDSGGANMSNFLAVKLGRLGYLV
;
A
#
# COMPACT_ATOMS: atom_id res chain seq x y z
N LYS A 1 19.35 13.53 2.56
CA LYS A 1 19.21 12.09 2.23
C LYS A 1 18.18 11.95 1.10
N LYS A 2 18.36 11.02 0.16
CA LYS A 2 17.38 10.79 -0.92
C LYS A 2 16.18 10.03 -0.35
N LYS A 3 14.97 10.56 -0.54
CA LYS A 3 13.72 9.92 -0.13
C LYS A 3 13.36 8.78 -1.10
N VAL A 4 12.84 7.68 -0.57
CA VAL A 4 12.41 6.52 -1.36
C VAL A 4 10.94 6.63 -1.74
N SER A 5 10.56 6.00 -2.85
CA SER A 5 9.16 5.86 -3.25
C SER A 5 8.43 4.86 -2.37
N VAL A 6 7.10 4.97 -2.33
CA VAL A 6 6.23 4.07 -1.55
C VAL A 6 5.62 3.02 -2.45
N LEU A 7 5.59 1.76 -2.02
CA LEU A 7 4.69 0.75 -2.56
C LEU A 7 3.57 0.48 -1.56
N TYR A 8 2.33 0.78 -1.94
CA TYR A 8 1.15 0.32 -1.21
C TYR A 8 0.79 -1.08 -1.70
N TYR A 9 1.00 -2.09 -0.86
CA TYR A 9 0.74 -3.48 -1.18
C TYR A 9 -0.59 -3.96 -0.60
N MET A 10 -1.37 -4.64 -1.43
CA MET A 10 -2.66 -5.23 -1.08
C MET A 10 -2.52 -6.73 -1.25
N ASN A 11 -2.57 -7.50 -0.16
CA ASN A 11 -2.48 -8.95 -0.24
C ASN A 11 -3.66 -9.58 -0.97
N GLY A 12 -3.45 -10.79 -1.49
CA GLY A 12 -4.51 -11.68 -1.93
C GLY A 12 -5.35 -12.21 -0.77
N GLY A 13 -6.14 -13.25 -1.03
CA GLY A 13 -7.08 -13.81 -0.05
C GLY A 13 -8.56 -13.56 -0.40
N GLY A 14 -8.85 -13.34 -1.68
CA GLY A 14 -10.24 -13.31 -2.18
C GLY A 14 -11.14 -12.27 -1.50
N PHE A 15 -10.55 -11.23 -0.91
CA PHE A 15 -11.22 -10.21 -0.09
C PHE A 15 -11.81 -10.69 1.23
N CYS A 16 -11.66 -11.97 1.60
CA CYS A 16 -12.34 -12.55 2.76
C CYS A 16 -11.45 -13.39 3.69
N PHE A 17 -10.16 -13.53 3.37
CA PHE A 17 -9.16 -14.15 4.25
C PHE A 17 -7.78 -13.54 4.00
N GLU A 18 -6.79 -13.98 4.78
CA GLU A 18 -5.43 -13.40 4.89
C GLU A 18 -5.37 -12.01 5.51
N SER A 19 -4.14 -11.56 5.76
CA SER A 19 -3.82 -10.32 6.46
C SER A 19 -2.45 -9.81 6.02
N ALA A 20 -2.22 -8.50 6.11
CA ALA A 20 -0.93 -7.86 5.97
C ALA A 20 0.12 -8.41 6.97
N PHE A 21 -0.33 -9.03 8.08
CA PHE A 21 0.52 -9.66 9.09
C PHE A 21 0.84 -11.13 8.78
N SER A 22 0.33 -11.69 7.69
CA SER A 22 0.61 -13.08 7.29
C SER A 22 2.11 -13.27 6.99
N PRO A 23 2.77 -14.30 7.54
CA PRO A 23 4.18 -14.59 7.24
C PRO A 23 4.46 -14.75 5.75
N LEU A 24 3.48 -15.27 4.99
CA LEU A 24 3.57 -15.43 3.55
C LEU A 24 3.78 -14.07 2.85
N PHE A 25 2.91 -13.11 3.11
CA PHE A 25 3.01 -11.77 2.51
C PHE A 25 4.18 -11.00 3.08
N HIS A 26 4.49 -11.16 4.36
CA HIS A 26 5.67 -10.54 4.97
C HIS A 26 6.97 -10.98 4.27
N SER A 27 7.18 -12.29 4.10
CA SER A 27 8.37 -12.81 3.40
C SER A 27 8.42 -12.38 1.94
N HIS A 28 7.28 -12.37 1.24
CA HIS A 28 7.20 -11.86 -0.13
C HIS A 28 7.64 -10.39 -0.23
N LEU A 29 7.14 -9.54 0.67
CA LEU A 29 7.47 -8.12 0.67
C LEU A 29 8.91 -7.83 1.08
N LEU A 30 9.50 -8.63 1.98
CA LEU A 30 10.93 -8.51 2.30
C LEU A 30 11.80 -8.80 1.07
N ALA A 31 11.49 -9.84 0.30
CA ALA A 31 12.20 -10.14 -0.94
C ALA A 31 12.05 -8.98 -1.96
N LEU A 32 10.84 -8.43 -2.08
CA LEU A 32 10.58 -7.30 -2.98
C LEU A 32 11.36 -6.04 -2.58
N VAL A 33 11.39 -5.68 -1.29
CA VAL A 33 12.12 -4.50 -0.79
C VAL A 33 13.64 -4.68 -0.88
N ALA A 34 14.14 -5.91 -0.77
CA ALA A 34 15.56 -6.20 -0.98
C ALA A 34 16.01 -5.88 -2.42
N GLU A 35 15.12 -6.09 -3.40
CA GLU A 35 15.40 -5.91 -4.83
C GLU A 35 14.95 -4.54 -5.38
N SER A 36 14.05 -3.85 -4.67
CA SER A 36 13.49 -2.57 -5.10
C SER A 36 13.69 -1.53 -4.00
N ASN A 37 14.43 -0.47 -4.29
CA ASN A 37 14.75 0.61 -3.35
C ASN A 37 13.50 1.45 -3.01
N VAL A 38 12.52 0.83 -2.36
CA VAL A 38 11.19 1.35 -2.04
C VAL A 38 10.88 1.07 -0.58
N LEU A 39 10.01 1.89 0.01
CA LEU A 39 9.36 1.60 1.28
C LEU A 39 8.02 0.95 0.99
N THR A 40 7.78 -0.25 1.52
CA THR A 40 6.49 -0.92 1.34
C THR A 40 5.58 -0.69 2.54
N VAL A 41 4.32 -0.39 2.25
CA VAL A 41 3.21 -0.33 3.19
C VAL A 41 2.27 -1.49 2.84
N SER A 42 2.30 -2.55 3.65
CA SER A 42 1.33 -3.65 3.55
C SER A 42 0.02 -3.19 4.19
N LEU A 43 -1.06 -3.17 3.42
CA LEU A 43 -2.35 -2.64 3.85
C LEU A 43 -3.16 -3.72 4.54
N GLU A 44 -3.41 -3.55 5.84
CA GLU A 44 -4.44 -4.30 6.54
C GLU A 44 -5.80 -3.68 6.18
N TYR A 45 -6.44 -4.24 5.17
CA TYR A 45 -7.78 -3.84 4.77
C TYR A 45 -8.82 -4.75 5.44
N GLU A 46 -10.01 -4.22 5.68
CA GLU A 46 -11.10 -5.00 6.24
C GLU A 46 -11.59 -6.07 5.25
N LEU A 47 -11.82 -7.28 5.78
CA LEU A 47 -12.30 -8.41 5.01
C LEU A 47 -13.82 -8.34 4.87
N TRP A 48 -14.34 -8.82 3.75
CA TRP A 48 -15.78 -8.97 3.57
C TRP A 48 -16.37 -9.88 4.67
N PRO A 49 -17.49 -9.50 5.34
CA PRO A 49 -18.44 -8.42 5.02
C PRO A 49 -18.29 -7.14 5.87
N GLU A 50 -17.14 -6.89 6.49
CA GLU A 50 -16.92 -5.77 7.41
C GLU A 50 -17.02 -4.40 6.72
N ARG A 51 -17.31 -3.34 7.50
CA ARG A 51 -17.57 -1.97 6.98
C ARG A 51 -16.45 -1.01 7.40
N PRO A 52 -15.67 -0.47 6.43
CA PRO A 52 -14.43 0.23 6.74
C PRO A 52 -14.64 1.56 7.45
N LYS A 53 -13.74 1.85 8.39
CA LYS A 53 -13.52 3.19 8.95
C LYS A 53 -12.33 3.85 8.25
N PRO A 54 -12.39 5.14 7.89
CA PRO A 54 -11.24 5.81 7.29
C PRO A 54 -10.08 5.87 8.28
N GLY A 55 -8.95 5.26 7.90
CA GLY A 55 -7.69 5.34 8.63
C GLY A 55 -7.02 6.72 8.53
N THR A 56 -6.15 7.02 9.49
CA THR A 56 -5.41 8.29 9.55
C THR A 56 -4.35 8.38 8.44
N SER A 57 -4.14 9.58 7.90
CA SER A 57 -3.39 9.78 6.65
C SER A 57 -2.02 10.44 6.87
N HIS A 58 -0.97 9.83 6.30
CA HIS A 58 0.34 10.47 6.06
C HIS A 58 0.40 11.24 4.72
N VAL A 59 -0.73 11.41 4.03
CA VAL A 59 -0.78 11.86 2.63
C VAL A 59 -0.09 13.21 2.39
N LYS A 60 -0.10 14.10 3.37
CA LYS A 60 0.55 15.42 3.29
C LYS A 60 2.00 15.43 3.79
N GLY A 61 2.60 14.28 4.07
CA GLY A 61 3.96 14.16 4.62
C GLY A 61 4.12 14.76 6.02
N ASN A 62 3.02 14.92 6.75
CA ASN A 62 2.96 15.47 8.09
C ASN A 62 2.15 14.58 9.05
N GLY A 63 2.09 13.27 8.76
CA GLY A 63 1.39 12.33 9.62
C GLY A 63 2.13 12.10 10.94
N SER A 64 1.56 11.30 11.83
CA SER A 64 2.02 11.11 13.22
C SER A 64 3.40 10.44 13.37
N GLU A 65 3.99 9.95 12.29
CA GLU A 65 5.25 9.20 12.23
C GLU A 65 6.34 10.04 11.56
N PRO A 66 7.19 10.74 12.35
CA PRO A 66 8.24 11.59 11.81
C PRO A 66 9.23 10.84 10.92
N TRP A 67 9.47 9.55 11.21
CA TRP A 67 10.30 8.67 10.39
C TRP A 67 9.76 8.67 8.95
N LEU A 68 8.50 8.25 8.74
CA LEU A 68 7.90 8.20 7.42
C LEU A 68 7.97 9.55 6.68
N ASN A 69 7.66 10.65 7.38
CA ASN A 69 7.72 12.00 6.80
C ASN A 69 9.15 12.37 6.31
N ASN A 70 10.19 11.91 7.00
CA ASN A 70 11.57 12.33 6.76
C ASN A 70 12.29 11.56 5.66
N HIS A 71 11.96 10.29 5.38
CA HIS A 71 12.66 9.54 4.32
C HIS A 71 11.75 8.92 3.25
N THR A 72 10.46 9.25 3.26
CA THR A 72 9.51 8.82 2.23
C THR A 72 9.10 9.97 1.33
N ASP A 73 9.02 9.69 0.04
CA ASP A 73 8.48 10.59 -0.98
C ASP A 73 7.07 10.14 -1.37
N PHE A 74 6.07 10.67 -0.66
CA PHE A 74 4.66 10.35 -0.92
C PHE A 74 4.14 10.86 -2.27
N SER A 75 4.90 11.71 -2.98
CA SER A 75 4.55 12.11 -4.35
C SER A 75 4.89 11.03 -5.39
N ARG A 76 5.78 10.09 -5.03
CA ARG A 76 6.19 8.96 -5.88
C ARG A 76 5.77 7.67 -5.22
N PHE A 77 4.60 7.18 -5.60
CA PHE A 77 4.05 5.94 -5.07
C PHE A 77 3.68 4.97 -6.19
N PHE A 78 3.65 3.69 -5.80
CA PHE A 78 3.16 2.57 -6.56
C PHE A 78 2.04 1.91 -5.77
N MET A 79 1.12 1.23 -6.46
CA MET A 79 0.13 0.35 -5.85
C MET A 79 0.24 -1.01 -6.53
N GLY A 80 0.16 -2.08 -5.75
CA GLY A 80 0.27 -3.43 -6.27
C GLY A 80 -0.30 -4.46 -5.29
N GLY A 81 -0.44 -5.68 -5.79
CA GLY A 81 -0.98 -6.78 -5.02
C GLY A 81 -1.09 -8.04 -5.85
N ASP A 82 -1.53 -9.12 -5.21
CA ASP A 82 -1.74 -10.43 -5.83
C ASP A 82 -3.22 -10.83 -5.73
N SER A 83 -3.72 -11.62 -6.68
CA SER A 83 -5.09 -12.16 -6.66
C SER A 83 -6.17 -11.07 -6.40
N GLY A 84 -6.92 -11.17 -5.30
CA GLY A 84 -7.88 -10.15 -4.86
C GLY A 84 -7.24 -8.76 -4.66
N GLY A 85 -6.03 -8.69 -4.10
CA GLY A 85 -5.28 -7.46 -3.94
C GLY A 85 -4.84 -6.83 -5.27
N ALA A 86 -4.56 -7.64 -6.30
CA ALA A 86 -4.29 -7.14 -7.65
C ALA A 86 -5.55 -6.51 -8.27
N ASN A 87 -6.72 -7.14 -8.07
CA ASN A 87 -8.01 -6.58 -8.51
C ASN A 87 -8.29 -5.23 -7.82
N MET A 88 -8.08 -5.15 -6.49
CA MET A 88 -8.23 -3.90 -5.74
C MET A 88 -7.27 -2.81 -6.20
N SER A 89 -5.99 -3.14 -6.41
CA SER A 89 -4.97 -2.23 -6.93
C SER A 89 -5.36 -1.66 -8.28
N ASN A 90 -5.82 -2.53 -9.20
CA ASN A 90 -6.27 -2.13 -10.54
C ASN A 90 -7.51 -1.22 -10.47
N PHE A 91 -8.50 -1.59 -9.66
CA PHE A 91 -9.70 -0.77 -9.47
C PHE A 91 -9.37 0.62 -8.94
N LEU A 92 -8.48 0.73 -7.95
CA LEU A 92 -8.02 2.00 -7.41
C LEU A 92 -7.24 2.82 -8.43
N ALA A 93 -6.37 2.19 -9.22
CA ALA A 93 -5.63 2.88 -10.28
C ALA A 93 -6.58 3.52 -11.32
N VAL A 94 -7.57 2.77 -11.81
CA VAL A 94 -8.59 3.30 -12.73
C VAL A 94 -9.38 4.44 -12.09
N LYS A 95 -9.80 4.28 -10.83
CA LYS A 95 -10.57 5.31 -10.12
C LYS A 95 -9.76 6.59 -9.92
N LEU A 96 -8.52 6.48 -9.46
CA LEU A 96 -7.63 7.63 -9.23
C LEU A 96 -7.25 8.32 -10.54
N GLY A 97 -6.99 7.56 -11.61
CA GLY A 97 -6.76 8.10 -12.95
C GLY A 97 -7.96 8.89 -13.46
N ARG A 98 -9.19 8.37 -13.29
CA ARG A 98 -10.42 9.11 -13.65
C ARG A 98 -10.64 10.40 -12.84
N LEU A 99 -10.10 10.47 -11.63
CA LEU A 99 -10.17 11.63 -10.76
C LEU A 99 -9.00 12.61 -10.99
N GLY A 100 -8.04 12.29 -11.87
CA GLY A 100 -6.87 13.13 -12.15
C GLY A 100 -5.80 13.09 -11.06
N TYR A 101 -5.80 12.07 -10.20
CA TYR A 101 -4.79 11.90 -9.14
C TYR A 101 -3.54 11.14 -9.61
N LEU A 102 -3.62 10.46 -10.76
CA LEU A 102 -2.47 9.84 -11.41
C LEU A 102 -2.15 10.66 -12.66
N VAL A 103 -0.89 11.10 -12.77
CA VAL A 103 -0.36 11.92 -13.87
C VAL A 103 0.88 11.25 -14.44
#